data_AF-A0A9E0LUD9-F1
#
_entry.id   AF-A0A9E0LUD9-F1
#
_cell.length_a   1.000
_cell.length_b   1.000
_cell.length_c   1.000
_cell.angle_alpha   90.00
_cell.angle_beta   90.00
_cell.angle_gamma   90.00
#
_symmetry.space_group_name_H-M   'P 1'
#
loop_
_entity.id
_entity.type
_entity.pdbx_description
1 polymer ?
#
loop_
_entity_poly.entity_id
_entity_poly.type
_entity_poly.pdbx_seq_one_letter_code
_entity_poly.pdbx_strand_id
1 'polypeptide(L)'
;MKRLLVACLLAVLAAPAFAVIGTVDDVPAATLLLPYFEVDLADPSGVTTLMSINNASATAVLAHVVLWTDLSVHILDFNVYLTGYDVQSINLRDIIVNGNLPVTASAGQDPTDTISPQGPASQDINFASCNGILAYDNPALSADYIDHVQLMLTGQGSPYFGFGGACGGYDHGDDIARGYVTVDTVLACNTTFPSEPGYFGAGGFVTNQNVLWGD
;
A
#
# COMPACT_ATOMS: atom_id res chain seq x y z
N MET A 1 -21.11 -17.28 41.48
CA MET A 1 -21.79 -17.86 40.30
C MET A 1 -22.60 -16.87 39.45
N LYS A 2 -22.76 -15.59 39.81
CA LYS A 2 -23.49 -14.59 38.98
C LYS A 2 -22.61 -13.72 38.06
N ARG A 3 -21.27 -13.81 38.15
CA ARG A 3 -20.34 -13.02 37.33
C ARG A 3 -19.82 -13.73 36.07
N LEU A 4 -19.96 -15.06 35.97
CA LEU A 4 -19.58 -15.81 34.76
C LEU A 4 -20.64 -15.75 33.64
N LEU A 5 -21.89 -15.41 33.95
CA LEU A 5 -22.98 -15.38 32.97
C LEU A 5 -22.98 -14.14 32.06
N VAL A 6 -22.26 -13.08 32.44
CA VAL A 6 -22.21 -11.84 31.65
C VAL A 6 -21.21 -11.93 30.49
N ALA A 7 -20.11 -12.69 30.66
CA ALA A 7 -19.09 -12.85 29.63
C ALA A 7 -19.59 -13.70 28.43
N CYS A 8 -20.44 -14.71 28.67
CA CYS A 8 -21.02 -15.51 27.58
C CYS A 8 -22.14 -14.78 26.81
N LEU A 9 -22.77 -13.74 27.38
CA LEU A 9 -23.83 -13.00 26.68
C LEU A 9 -23.28 -11.94 25.70
N LEU A 10 -22.06 -11.44 25.94
CA LEU A 10 -21.38 -10.48 25.06
C LEU A 10 -20.73 -11.14 23.83
N ALA A 11 -20.44 -12.45 23.88
CA ALA A 11 -19.86 -13.18 22.75
C ALA A 11 -20.86 -13.52 21.64
N VAL A 12 -22.16 -13.29 21.85
CA VAL A 12 -23.24 -13.67 20.91
C VAL A 12 -23.72 -12.49 20.05
N LEU A 13 -23.18 -11.29 20.25
CA LEU A 13 -23.57 -10.08 19.51
C LEU A 13 -22.62 -9.67 18.38
N ALA A 14 -21.60 -10.46 18.07
CA ALA A 14 -20.84 -10.28 16.84
C ALA A 14 -21.69 -10.76 15.66
N ALA A 15 -22.53 -9.88 15.12
CA ALA A 15 -23.20 -10.14 13.86
C ALA A 15 -22.12 -10.36 12.78
N PRO A 16 -22.24 -11.39 11.93
CA PRO A 16 -21.34 -11.54 10.80
C PRO A 16 -21.47 -10.30 9.90
N ALA A 17 -20.35 -9.67 9.58
CA ALA A 17 -20.31 -8.66 8.54
C ALA A 17 -20.43 -9.36 7.19
N PHE A 18 -21.46 -9.01 6.42
CA PHE A 18 -21.66 -9.54 5.08
C PHE A 18 -21.18 -8.51 4.07
N ALA A 19 -20.10 -8.80 3.34
CA ALA A 19 -19.74 -8.04 2.16
C ALA A 19 -20.71 -8.37 1.02
N VAL A 20 -21.32 -7.37 0.40
CA VAL A 20 -22.05 -7.58 -0.86
C VAL A 20 -21.06 -7.43 -2.02
N ILE A 21 -20.95 -8.47 -2.85
CA ILE A 21 -20.05 -8.46 -4.01
C ILE A 21 -20.45 -7.33 -4.96
N GLY A 22 -19.51 -6.44 -5.27
CA GLY A 22 -19.71 -5.35 -6.22
C GLY A 22 -20.36 -4.09 -5.63
N THR A 23 -20.45 -3.96 -4.31
CA THR A 23 -20.85 -2.71 -3.66
C THR A 23 -19.71 -2.14 -2.83
N VAL A 24 -19.63 -0.81 -2.77
CA VAL A 24 -18.84 -0.11 -1.76
C VAL A 24 -19.56 -0.27 -0.41
N ASP A 25 -19.02 -1.12 0.47
CA ASP A 25 -19.56 -1.39 1.80
C ASP A 25 -18.45 -1.34 2.86
N ASP A 26 -18.77 -0.91 4.07
CA ASP A 26 -17.82 -0.76 5.18
C ASP A 26 -17.73 -2.07 5.98
N VAL A 27 -17.03 -3.06 5.41
CA VAL A 27 -16.92 -4.44 5.94
C VAL A 27 -15.46 -4.84 6.17
N PRO A 28 -15.17 -5.73 7.12
CA PRO A 28 -13.81 -6.19 7.37
C PRO A 28 -13.20 -6.83 6.10
N ALA A 29 -11.97 -6.42 5.77
CA ALA A 29 -11.19 -6.71 4.55
C ALA A 29 -11.47 -5.77 3.36
N ALA A 30 -10.90 -4.57 3.44
CA ALA A 30 -10.80 -3.59 2.34
C ALA A 30 -9.41 -3.58 1.67
N THR A 31 -8.54 -4.54 1.99
CA THR A 31 -7.18 -4.64 1.44
C THR A 31 -7.24 -5.10 -0.02
N LEU A 32 -6.74 -4.28 -0.93
CA LEU A 32 -6.46 -4.67 -2.30
C LEU A 32 -5.14 -5.44 -2.35
N LEU A 33 -5.14 -6.63 -2.98
CA LEU A 33 -3.98 -7.50 -3.09
C LEU A 33 -3.59 -7.69 -4.56
N LEU A 34 -2.37 -7.29 -4.91
CA LEU A 34 -1.69 -7.80 -6.09
C LEU A 34 -0.91 -9.05 -5.65
N PRO A 35 -1.37 -10.27 -5.99
CA PRO A 35 -0.89 -11.49 -5.35
C PRO A 35 0.52 -11.89 -5.78
N TYR A 36 1.02 -11.33 -6.88
CA TYR A 36 2.32 -11.66 -7.43
C TYR A 36 2.80 -10.57 -8.39
N PHE A 37 4.09 -10.28 -8.37
CA PHE A 37 4.75 -9.49 -9.39
C PHE A 37 6.13 -10.05 -9.73
N GLU A 38 6.59 -9.70 -10.93
CA GLU A 38 7.98 -9.84 -11.36
C GLU A 38 8.49 -8.52 -11.97
N VAL A 39 9.76 -8.22 -11.71
CA VAL A 39 10.53 -7.16 -12.38
C VAL A 39 11.93 -7.66 -12.71
N ASP A 40 12.32 -7.59 -13.97
CA ASP A 40 13.66 -7.92 -14.44
C ASP A 40 14.66 -6.81 -14.08
N LEU A 41 15.62 -7.08 -13.21
CA LEU A 41 16.56 -6.05 -12.78
C LEU A 41 17.69 -5.80 -13.81
N ALA A 42 17.95 -6.75 -14.70
CA ALA A 42 19.09 -6.72 -15.63
C ALA A 42 18.72 -6.18 -17.02
N ASP A 43 17.53 -6.53 -17.54
CA ASP A 43 17.07 -6.11 -18.87
C ASP A 43 15.98 -5.02 -18.76
N PRO A 44 16.24 -3.77 -19.20
CA PRO A 44 15.23 -2.69 -19.23
C PRO A 44 13.99 -3.03 -20.05
N SER A 45 14.10 -3.96 -21.00
CA SER A 45 13.01 -4.48 -21.83
C SER A 45 12.45 -5.83 -21.36
N GLY A 46 12.98 -6.35 -20.24
CA GLY A 46 12.52 -7.59 -19.60
C GLY A 46 11.16 -7.45 -18.92
N VAL A 47 10.77 -8.49 -18.18
CA VAL A 47 9.46 -8.53 -17.51
C VAL A 47 9.32 -7.36 -16.53
N THR A 48 8.14 -6.76 -16.49
CA THR A 48 7.73 -5.83 -15.43
C THR A 48 6.24 -6.00 -15.18
N THR A 49 5.83 -5.72 -13.96
CA THR A 49 4.42 -5.72 -13.59
C THR A 49 3.91 -4.29 -13.56
N LEU A 50 2.81 -4.07 -14.27
CA LEU A 50 2.00 -2.86 -14.17
C LEU A 50 0.80 -3.20 -13.30
N MET A 51 0.41 -2.26 -12.44
CA MET A 51 -0.82 -2.35 -11.67
C MET A 51 -1.53 -1.00 -11.65
N SER A 52 -2.81 -0.99 -11.33
CA SER A 52 -3.51 0.24 -10.98
C SER A 52 -4.21 0.15 -9.63
N ILE A 53 -4.34 1.31 -8.98
CA ILE A 53 -5.16 1.50 -7.79
C ILE A 53 -6.25 2.49 -8.18
N ASN A 54 -7.50 2.06 -8.06
CA ASN A 54 -8.67 2.82 -8.51
C ASN A 54 -9.56 3.11 -7.30
N ASN A 55 -10.05 4.33 -7.20
CA ASN A 55 -11.05 4.71 -6.21
C ASN A 55 -12.46 4.56 -6.81
N ALA A 56 -13.30 3.70 -6.26
CA ALA A 56 -14.69 3.52 -6.69
C ALA A 56 -15.67 4.55 -6.09
N SER A 57 -15.20 5.44 -5.22
CA SER A 57 -16.02 6.45 -4.53
C SER A 57 -15.82 7.85 -5.11
N ALA A 58 -16.85 8.70 -5.01
CA ALA A 58 -16.72 10.13 -5.27
C ALA A 58 -15.85 10.86 -4.23
N THR A 59 -15.60 10.25 -3.08
CA THR A 59 -14.80 10.84 -1.99
C THR A 59 -13.32 10.50 -2.19
N ALA A 60 -12.42 11.47 -2.04
CA ALA A 60 -10.99 11.22 -2.05
C ALA A 60 -10.55 10.28 -0.91
N VAL A 61 -9.53 9.47 -1.17
CA VAL A 61 -8.98 8.51 -0.20
C VAL A 61 -7.45 8.50 -0.24
N LEU A 62 -6.86 8.09 0.88
CA LEU A 62 -5.45 7.72 0.95
C LEU A 62 -5.32 6.20 0.89
N ALA A 63 -4.49 5.74 -0.02
CA ALA A 63 -4.08 4.36 -0.15
C ALA A 63 -2.65 4.21 0.41
N HIS A 64 -2.45 3.30 1.35
CA HIS A 64 -1.13 2.92 1.84
C HIS A 64 -0.70 1.63 1.14
N VAL A 65 0.37 1.73 0.34
CA VAL A 65 0.88 0.65 -0.49
C VAL A 65 2.08 0.04 0.21
N VAL A 66 2.12 -1.30 0.28
CA VAL A 66 3.22 -2.03 0.90
C VAL A 66 3.69 -3.14 -0.03
N LEU A 67 4.99 -3.15 -0.32
CA LEU A 67 5.66 -4.19 -1.07
C LEU A 67 6.20 -5.24 -0.11
N TRP A 68 5.96 -6.50 -0.47
CA TRP A 68 6.35 -7.66 0.28
C TRP A 68 7.20 -8.57 -0.59
N THR A 69 8.20 -9.20 0.02
CA THR A 69 8.88 -10.34 -0.62
C THR A 69 7.97 -11.57 -0.67
N ASP A 70 8.39 -12.58 -1.42
CA ASP A 70 7.76 -13.89 -1.50
C ASP A 70 7.72 -14.65 -0.15
N LEU A 71 8.56 -14.27 0.82
CA LEU A 71 8.55 -14.78 2.19
C LEU A 71 7.78 -13.88 3.17
N SER A 72 6.95 -12.96 2.67
CA SER A 72 6.10 -12.06 3.48
C SER A 72 6.90 -11.14 4.40
N VAL A 73 8.06 -10.66 3.92
CA VAL A 73 8.83 -9.61 4.59
C VAL A 73 8.50 -8.27 3.94
N HIS A 74 8.09 -7.29 4.74
CA HIS A 74 7.86 -5.91 4.25
C HIS A 74 9.20 -5.25 3.94
N ILE A 75 9.29 -4.57 2.80
CA ILE A 75 10.56 -3.98 2.32
C ILE A 75 10.43 -2.55 1.85
N LEU A 76 9.23 -2.07 1.57
CA LEU A 76 8.96 -0.70 1.15
C LEU A 76 7.47 -0.42 1.36
N ASP A 77 7.16 0.76 1.87
CA ASP A 77 5.82 1.32 1.89
C ASP A 77 5.81 2.75 1.36
N PHE A 78 4.65 3.19 0.90
CA PHE A 78 4.41 4.57 0.50
C PHE A 78 2.91 4.87 0.46
N ASN A 79 2.56 6.15 0.40
CA ASN A 79 1.18 6.61 0.34
C ASN A 79 0.84 7.09 -1.07
N VAL A 80 -0.35 6.77 -1.53
CA VAL A 80 -0.92 7.27 -2.78
C VAL A 80 -2.20 8.01 -2.45
N TYR A 81 -2.29 9.28 -2.86
CA TYR A 81 -3.51 10.04 -2.77
C TYR A 81 -4.33 9.85 -4.06
N LEU A 82 -5.62 9.54 -3.89
CA LEU A 82 -6.56 9.39 -4.99
C LEU A 82 -7.70 10.38 -4.76
N THR A 83 -7.96 11.25 -5.75
CA THR A 83 -9.20 12.03 -5.74
C THR A 83 -10.41 11.09 -5.90
N GLY A 84 -11.64 11.61 -5.81
CA GLY A 84 -12.83 10.84 -6.15
C GLY A 84 -12.77 10.25 -7.56
N TYR A 85 -13.07 8.96 -7.71
CA TYR A 85 -13.02 8.22 -8.98
C TYR A 85 -11.66 8.18 -9.69
N ASP A 86 -10.58 8.50 -8.97
CA ASP A 86 -9.24 8.56 -9.52
C ASP A 86 -8.62 7.18 -9.76
N VAL A 87 -7.61 7.16 -10.61
CA VAL A 87 -6.84 5.96 -10.98
C VAL A 87 -5.36 6.30 -10.96
N GLN A 88 -4.62 5.61 -10.11
CA GLN A 88 -3.16 5.66 -10.11
C GLN A 88 -2.59 4.40 -10.75
N SER A 89 -1.99 4.54 -11.92
CA SER A 89 -1.19 3.47 -12.55
C SER A 89 0.24 3.47 -12.00
N ILE A 90 0.78 2.28 -11.77
CA ILE A 90 2.10 2.05 -11.19
C ILE A 90 2.82 1.01 -12.04
N ASN A 91 4.04 1.35 -12.46
CA ASN A 91 4.98 0.41 -13.02
C ASN A 91 6.00 0.05 -11.95
N LEU A 92 6.04 -1.21 -11.52
CA LEU A 92 6.91 -1.61 -10.41
C LEU A 92 8.40 -1.44 -10.71
N ARG A 93 8.81 -1.44 -11.99
CA ARG A 93 10.19 -1.08 -12.36
C ARG A 93 10.55 0.34 -11.95
N ASP A 94 9.64 1.29 -12.11
CA ASP A 94 9.94 2.69 -11.78
C ASP A 94 10.22 2.86 -10.29
N ILE A 95 9.59 2.05 -9.45
CA ILE A 95 9.85 2.01 -8.00
C ILE A 95 11.14 1.23 -7.70
N ILE A 96 11.22 -0.03 -8.15
CA ILE A 96 12.26 -0.98 -7.72
C ILE A 96 13.63 -0.66 -8.34
N VAL A 97 13.66 -0.09 -9.54
CA VAL A 97 14.92 0.20 -10.26
C VAL A 97 15.24 1.69 -10.24
N ASN A 98 14.23 2.54 -10.45
CA ASN A 98 14.46 3.98 -10.59
C ASN A 98 14.22 4.75 -9.26
N GLY A 99 13.64 4.12 -8.24
CA GLY A 99 13.32 4.76 -6.97
C GLY A 99 12.23 5.83 -7.08
N ASN A 100 11.44 5.80 -8.15
CA ASN A 100 10.39 6.78 -8.42
C ASN A 100 9.07 6.29 -7.83
N LEU A 101 8.52 7.04 -6.87
CA LEU A 101 7.22 6.78 -6.29
C LEU A 101 6.12 7.55 -7.04
N PRO A 102 4.84 7.13 -6.96
CA PRO A 102 3.74 7.85 -7.56
C PRO A 102 3.62 9.29 -7.04
N VAL A 103 3.65 10.27 -7.93
CA VAL A 103 3.55 11.69 -7.58
C VAL A 103 2.07 12.05 -7.47
N THR A 104 1.55 12.01 -6.24
CA THR A 104 0.17 12.38 -5.90
C THR A 104 0.17 13.35 -4.72
N ALA A 105 -0.85 14.19 -4.58
CA ALA A 105 -0.94 15.17 -3.50
C ALA A 105 -2.38 15.45 -3.11
N SER A 106 -2.63 15.59 -1.81
CA SER A 106 -3.96 16.01 -1.33
C SER A 106 -4.19 17.50 -1.56
N ALA A 107 -5.45 17.95 -1.51
CA ALA A 107 -5.84 19.36 -1.72
C ALA A 107 -4.98 20.39 -0.97
N GLY A 108 -4.47 20.05 0.23
CA GLY A 108 -3.63 20.95 1.01
C GLY A 108 -2.21 21.14 0.48
N GLN A 109 -1.67 20.17 -0.26
CA GLN A 109 -0.34 20.20 -0.88
C GLN A 109 -0.40 20.54 -2.38
N ASP A 110 -1.59 20.49 -2.99
CA ASP A 110 -1.83 20.86 -4.39
C ASP A 110 -2.92 21.94 -4.52
N PRO A 111 -2.69 23.17 -4.03
CA PRO A 111 -3.71 24.23 -4.03
C PRO A 111 -4.09 24.72 -5.43
N THR A 112 -3.33 24.33 -6.46
CA THR A 112 -3.59 24.68 -7.86
C THR A 112 -4.20 23.54 -8.69
N ASP A 113 -4.48 22.38 -8.08
CA ASP A 113 -5.11 21.23 -8.72
C ASP A 113 -4.33 20.75 -9.97
N THR A 114 -3.00 20.64 -9.82
CA THR A 114 -2.05 20.36 -10.91
C THR A 114 -1.35 19.01 -10.81
N ILE A 115 -1.23 18.44 -9.61
CA ILE A 115 -0.58 17.16 -9.32
C ILE A 115 -1.63 16.05 -9.32
N SER A 116 -2.73 16.23 -8.58
CA SER A 116 -3.81 15.27 -8.48
C SER A 116 -5.14 15.93 -8.86
N PRO A 117 -5.37 16.20 -10.16
CA PRO A 117 -6.52 16.96 -10.62
C PRO A 117 -7.84 16.23 -10.37
N GLN A 118 -8.86 16.93 -9.87
CA GLN A 118 -10.20 16.36 -9.69
C GLN A 118 -11.13 16.56 -10.90
N GLY A 119 -12.01 15.58 -11.12
CA GLY A 119 -13.13 15.69 -12.07
C GLY A 119 -14.37 16.41 -11.48
N PRO A 120 -15.37 16.79 -12.31
CA PRO A 120 -16.57 17.50 -11.83
C PRO A 120 -17.43 16.74 -10.81
N ALA A 121 -17.35 15.40 -10.80
CA ALA A 121 -18.05 14.52 -9.88
C ALA A 121 -17.15 13.97 -8.76
N SER A 122 -15.88 14.39 -8.76
CA SER A 122 -14.85 13.98 -7.82
C SER A 122 -14.80 14.98 -6.66
N GLN A 123 -14.56 14.48 -5.45
CA GLN A 123 -14.12 15.31 -4.33
C GLN A 123 -12.60 15.28 -4.25
N ASP A 124 -12.06 16.41 -3.83
CA ASP A 124 -10.67 16.59 -3.43
C ASP A 124 -10.64 17.07 -1.97
N ILE A 125 -9.94 16.32 -1.11
CA ILE A 125 -9.93 16.50 0.34
C ILE A 125 -8.49 16.67 0.82
N ASN A 126 -8.28 17.64 1.71
CA ASN A 126 -6.98 17.83 2.35
C ASN A 126 -6.76 16.79 3.47
N PHE A 127 -5.69 16.02 3.35
CA PHE A 127 -5.17 15.18 4.42
C PHE A 127 -3.95 15.87 5.05
N ALA A 128 -4.18 16.60 6.15
CA ALA A 128 -3.14 17.42 6.79
C ALA A 128 -1.90 16.62 7.25
N SER A 129 -2.05 15.31 7.50
CA SER A 129 -0.95 14.40 7.81
C SER A 129 0.08 14.26 6.69
N CYS A 130 -0.30 14.55 5.45
CA CYS A 130 0.55 14.37 4.27
C CYS A 130 1.47 15.58 4.00
N ASN A 131 1.37 16.64 4.81
CA ASN A 131 2.28 17.79 4.71
C ASN A 131 3.74 17.37 4.91
N GLY A 132 4.59 17.66 3.93
CA GLY A 132 6.00 17.28 3.94
C GLY A 132 6.28 15.81 3.63
N ILE A 133 5.24 15.05 3.24
CA ILE A 133 5.36 13.67 2.75
C ILE A 133 4.98 13.63 1.27
N LEU A 134 3.82 14.18 0.92
CA LEU A 134 3.34 14.29 -0.45
C LEU A 134 3.47 15.73 -0.99
N ALA A 135 3.69 15.94 -2.29
CA ALA A 135 4.05 14.91 -3.27
C ALA A 135 5.50 14.44 -3.10
N TYR A 136 5.81 13.21 -3.51
CA TYR A 136 7.18 12.71 -3.51
C TYR A 136 8.06 13.42 -4.54
N ASP A 137 9.28 13.77 -4.15
CA ASP A 137 10.36 14.05 -5.10
C ASP A 137 10.76 12.75 -5.80
N ASN A 138 11.16 12.80 -7.07
CA ASN A 138 11.62 11.62 -7.80
C ASN A 138 13.05 11.80 -8.34
N PRO A 139 13.99 10.89 -8.02
CA PRO A 139 13.79 9.67 -7.23
C PRO A 139 13.56 9.95 -5.73
N ALA A 140 12.58 9.25 -5.15
CA ALA A 140 12.23 9.33 -3.73
C ALA A 140 13.11 8.40 -2.88
N LEU A 141 13.51 7.27 -3.45
CA LEU A 141 14.34 6.27 -2.78
C LEU A 141 15.83 6.55 -3.05
N SER A 142 16.66 6.41 -2.01
CA SER A 142 18.12 6.52 -2.17
C SER A 142 18.68 5.29 -2.89
N ALA A 143 19.86 5.43 -3.51
CA ALA A 143 20.54 4.31 -4.17
C ALA A 143 20.78 3.13 -3.21
N ASP A 144 21.15 3.40 -1.96
CA ASP A 144 21.35 2.36 -0.95
C ASP A 144 20.05 1.62 -0.58
N TYR A 145 18.92 2.32 -0.58
CA TYR A 145 17.62 1.71 -0.30
C TYR A 145 17.10 0.91 -1.50
N ILE A 146 17.37 1.37 -2.72
CA ILE A 146 17.10 0.61 -3.94
C ILE A 146 17.87 -0.71 -3.94
N ASP A 147 19.17 -0.68 -3.61
CA ASP A 147 20.00 -1.88 -3.46
C ASP A 147 19.43 -2.83 -2.39
N HIS A 148 19.01 -2.30 -1.23
CA HIS A 148 18.31 -3.09 -0.21
C HIS A 148 17.07 -3.81 -0.77
N VAL A 149 16.17 -3.08 -1.43
CA VAL A 149 14.93 -3.62 -1.99
C VAL A 149 15.21 -4.69 -3.04
N GLN A 150 16.16 -4.45 -3.94
CA GLN A 150 16.54 -5.39 -5.00
C GLN A 150 17.15 -6.68 -4.43
N LEU A 151 18.05 -6.57 -3.45
CA LEU A 151 18.64 -7.73 -2.78
C LEU A 151 17.56 -8.56 -2.08
N MET A 152 16.66 -7.91 -1.33
CA MET A 152 15.60 -8.62 -0.61
C MET A 152 14.62 -9.34 -1.54
N LEU A 153 14.25 -8.72 -2.67
CA LEU A 153 13.31 -9.28 -3.66
C LEU A 153 13.90 -10.41 -4.52
N THR A 154 15.23 -10.57 -4.51
CA THR A 154 15.94 -11.65 -5.20
C THR A 154 16.48 -12.71 -4.23
N GLY A 155 16.06 -12.63 -2.95
CA GLY A 155 16.50 -13.54 -1.89
C GLY A 155 17.97 -13.39 -1.47
N GLN A 156 18.64 -12.35 -1.95
CA GLN A 156 20.03 -12.04 -1.62
C GLN A 156 20.17 -11.36 -0.26
N GLY A 157 21.41 -11.34 0.22
CA GLY A 157 21.76 -10.79 1.52
C GLY A 157 21.73 -9.25 1.55
N SER A 158 20.86 -8.60 2.32
CA SER A 158 20.88 -7.14 2.46
C SER A 158 21.55 -6.66 3.77
N PRO A 159 22.47 -5.68 3.73
CA PRO A 159 23.15 -5.17 4.94
C PRO A 159 22.21 -4.41 5.90
N TYR A 160 21.05 -3.98 5.41
CA TYR A 160 20.04 -3.26 6.20
C TYR A 160 19.02 -4.21 6.86
N PHE A 161 19.06 -5.50 6.53
CA PHE A 161 18.19 -6.50 7.12
C PHE A 161 18.90 -7.27 8.24
N GLY A 162 18.18 -7.53 9.33
CA GLY A 162 18.67 -8.37 10.43
C GLY A 162 18.99 -9.80 9.99
N PHE A 163 19.45 -10.66 10.90
CA PHE A 163 19.69 -12.10 10.63
C PHE A 163 20.80 -12.44 9.63
N GLY A 164 21.84 -11.61 9.54
CA GLY A 164 22.99 -11.88 8.67
C GLY A 164 22.73 -11.55 7.20
N GLY A 165 21.73 -10.71 6.94
CA GLY A 165 21.35 -10.21 5.62
C GLY A 165 20.48 -11.17 4.81
N ALA A 166 20.47 -12.46 5.12
CA ALA A 166 19.69 -13.47 4.40
C ALA A 166 18.24 -13.60 4.92
N CYS A 167 17.42 -14.40 4.21
CA CYS A 167 16.02 -14.72 4.53
C CYS A 167 14.99 -13.62 4.27
N GLY A 168 15.35 -12.60 3.50
CA GLY A 168 14.39 -11.62 2.98
C GLY A 168 13.43 -12.21 1.96
N GLY A 169 13.91 -13.11 1.11
CA GLY A 169 13.14 -13.81 0.08
C GLY A 169 13.81 -15.12 -0.34
N TYR A 170 13.23 -15.83 -1.30
CA TYR A 170 13.85 -17.02 -1.89
C TYR A 170 14.81 -16.66 -3.03
N ASP A 171 16.03 -17.22 -3.00
CA ASP A 171 16.99 -17.06 -4.09
C ASP A 171 16.66 -18.04 -5.24
N HIS A 172 16.16 -17.50 -6.35
CA HIS A 172 15.83 -18.25 -7.55
C HIS A 172 17.01 -18.43 -8.51
N GLY A 173 18.17 -17.80 -8.24
CA GLY A 173 19.35 -17.85 -9.10
C GLY A 173 19.22 -17.02 -10.39
N ASP A 174 18.35 -16.01 -10.40
CA ASP A 174 18.16 -15.05 -11.49
C ASP A 174 18.05 -13.61 -10.98
N ASP A 175 18.04 -12.65 -11.89
CA ASP A 175 17.94 -11.21 -11.59
C ASP A 175 16.49 -10.72 -11.60
N ILE A 176 15.52 -11.58 -11.25
CA ILE A 176 14.10 -11.23 -11.24
C ILE A 176 13.64 -10.97 -9.81
N ALA A 177 13.26 -9.72 -9.53
CA ALA A 177 12.65 -9.33 -8.26
C ALA A 177 11.21 -9.84 -8.16
N ARG A 178 10.86 -10.50 -7.05
CA ARG A 178 9.56 -11.16 -6.85
C ARG A 178 8.93 -10.84 -5.51
N GLY A 179 7.61 -10.72 -5.53
CA GLY A 179 6.85 -10.40 -4.32
C GLY A 179 5.37 -10.25 -4.56
N TYR A 180 4.69 -9.63 -3.61
CA TYR A 180 3.30 -9.23 -3.71
C TYR A 180 3.11 -7.82 -3.13
N VAL A 181 1.98 -7.19 -3.44
CA VAL A 181 1.65 -5.84 -2.95
C VAL A 181 0.31 -5.87 -2.24
N THR A 182 0.24 -5.24 -1.07
CA THR A 182 -1.02 -4.95 -0.39
C THR A 182 -1.27 -3.46 -0.40
N VAL A 183 -2.53 -3.06 -0.55
CA VAL A 183 -2.96 -1.67 -0.49
C VAL A 183 -4.16 -1.55 0.42
N ASP A 184 -4.05 -0.72 1.45
CA ASP A 184 -5.13 -0.43 2.39
C ASP A 184 -5.56 1.03 2.29
N THR A 185 -6.84 1.30 2.56
CA THR A 185 -7.30 2.67 2.80
C THR A 185 -6.88 3.11 4.20
N VAL A 186 -6.33 4.33 4.34
CA VAL A 186 -5.83 4.85 5.62
C VAL A 186 -6.36 6.24 5.94
N LEU A 187 -6.41 6.58 7.24
CA LEU A 187 -6.84 7.90 7.71
C LEU A 187 -5.78 8.99 7.56
N ALA A 188 -4.51 8.60 7.44
CA ALA A 188 -3.38 9.51 7.43
C ALA A 188 -2.19 8.92 6.67
N CYS A 189 -1.40 9.79 6.03
CA CYS A 189 -0.08 9.43 5.54
C CYS A 189 0.78 8.94 6.70
N ASN A 190 1.34 7.74 6.56
CA ASN A 190 2.13 7.08 7.59
C ASN A 190 3.20 6.19 6.94
N THR A 191 4.08 5.64 7.77
CA THR A 191 5.14 4.70 7.37
C THR A 191 5.11 3.44 8.23
N THR A 192 3.91 3.05 8.67
CA THR A 192 3.71 1.95 9.62
C THR A 192 3.35 0.71 8.85
N PHE A 193 4.08 -0.37 9.04
CA PHE A 193 3.81 -1.62 8.34
C PHE A 193 2.58 -2.35 8.93
N PRO A 194 1.87 -3.15 8.11
CA PRO A 194 0.79 -4.04 8.55
C PRO A 194 1.10 -4.95 9.74
N SER A 195 2.36 -5.33 9.95
CA SER A 195 2.78 -6.12 11.11
C SER A 195 2.99 -5.32 12.40
N GLU A 196 3.01 -3.99 12.33
CA GLU A 196 3.30 -3.15 13.48
C GLU A 196 2.04 -2.84 14.32
N PRO A 197 2.18 -2.76 15.66
CA PRO A 197 1.07 -2.38 16.52
C PRO A 197 0.51 -1.01 16.15
N GLY A 198 -0.81 -0.93 15.96
CA GLY A 198 -1.49 0.32 15.61
C GLY A 198 -1.70 0.53 14.11
N TYR A 199 -1.26 -0.39 13.25
CA TYR A 199 -1.70 -0.38 11.85
C TYR A 199 -3.18 -0.77 11.75
N PHE A 200 -3.50 -1.99 12.20
CA PHE A 200 -4.88 -2.50 12.30
C PHE A 200 -5.48 -2.28 13.70
N GLY A 201 -6.82 -2.26 13.74
CA GLY A 201 -7.59 -2.26 14.98
C GLY A 201 -8.11 -0.88 15.38
N ALA A 202 -8.76 -0.80 16.55
CA ALA A 202 -9.39 0.42 17.02
C ALA A 202 -8.36 1.53 17.25
N GLY A 203 -8.52 2.65 16.53
CA GLY A 203 -7.59 3.78 16.57
C GLY A 203 -6.30 3.57 15.78
N GLY A 204 -6.24 2.52 14.94
CA GLY A 204 -5.15 2.35 13.98
C GLY A 204 -5.30 3.23 12.74
N PHE A 205 -4.35 3.08 11.81
CA PHE A 205 -4.33 3.87 10.57
C PHE A 205 -5.34 3.41 9.53
N VAL A 206 -5.57 2.10 9.42
CA VAL A 206 -6.41 1.48 8.39
C VAL A 206 -7.89 1.81 8.60
N THR A 207 -8.58 2.14 7.51
CA THR A 207 -10.05 2.24 7.47
C THR A 207 -10.67 0.96 6.94
N ASN A 208 -11.98 0.80 7.15
CA ASN A 208 -12.73 -0.33 6.59
C ASN A 208 -13.42 0.03 5.26
N GLN A 209 -13.03 1.16 4.63
CA GLN A 209 -13.63 1.63 3.40
C GLN A 209 -13.25 0.71 2.23
N ASN A 210 -14.17 -0.15 1.82
CA ASN A 210 -14.01 -1.02 0.65
C ASN A 210 -14.29 -0.26 -0.66
N VAL A 211 -13.41 0.69 -0.98
CA VAL A 211 -13.53 1.56 -2.17
C VAL A 211 -12.44 1.31 -3.20
N LEU A 212 -11.41 0.53 -2.87
CA LEU A 212 -10.28 0.29 -3.77
C LEU A 212 -10.55 -0.93 -4.66
N TRP A 213 -10.16 -0.80 -5.93
CA TRP A 213 -10.06 -1.92 -6.85
C TRP A 213 -8.83 -1.72 -7.75
N GLY A 214 -8.35 -2.79 -8.36
CA GLY A 214 -7.15 -2.76 -9.19
C GLY A 214 -7.18 -3.79 -10.30
N ASP A 215 -6.22 -3.66 -11.22
CA ASP A 215 -5.90 -4.61 -12.28
C ASP A 215 -4.41 -4.97 -12.28
#